data_AF-A0A419A2C3-F1
#
_entry.id   AF-A0A419A2C3-F1
#
_cell.length_a   1.000
_cell.length_b   1.000
_cell.length_c   1.000
_cell.angle_alpha   90.00
_cell.angle_beta   90.00
_cell.angle_gamma   90.00
#
_symmetry.space_group_name_H-M   'P 1'
#
loop_
_entity.id
_entity.type
_entity.pdbx_description
1 polymer ?
#
loop_
_entity_poly.entity_id
_entity_poly.type
_entity_poly.pdbx_seq_one_letter_code
_entity_poly.pdbx_strand_id
1 'polypeptide(L)'
;MPDYTVEVTYHLPVYRQRSYSADTPAQACRLAIEDDGWGDAREDADSSGESHVTGIWEGADAAYSGQEIPVPSHFAETVQRKAGHFDMLLDALRILSADARAKRIPSPEVQAKAAWAIVRGEAILAGARDPDDPMRLPPATFTLAVLDEDRVRRRIATLLATDRRFQSLTPQSVHDADIQAAFAAVTADADLSRQVTYHEFQAAYAALTAASQRISQS
;
A
#
# COMPACT_ATOMS: atom_id res chain seq x y z
N MET A 1 25.78 3.80 -27.04
CA MET A 1 25.13 3.71 -25.72
C MET A 1 25.53 4.96 -24.95
N PRO A 2 24.64 5.60 -24.19
CA PRO A 2 25.03 6.70 -23.31
C PRO A 2 25.87 6.16 -22.13
N ASP A 3 26.85 6.95 -21.69
CA ASP A 3 27.61 6.69 -20.47
C ASP A 3 26.94 7.39 -19.29
N TYR A 4 27.06 6.80 -18.10
CA TYR A 4 26.55 7.39 -16.86
C TYR A 4 27.62 7.31 -15.77
N THR A 5 27.74 8.38 -15.01
CA THR A 5 28.52 8.40 -13.77
C THR A 5 27.55 8.19 -12.60
N VAL A 6 27.81 7.21 -11.73
CA VAL A 6 26.94 6.85 -10.60
C VAL A 6 27.73 6.93 -9.31
N GLU A 7 27.21 7.66 -8.33
CA GLU A 7 27.77 7.73 -6.98
C GLU A 7 27.07 6.72 -6.07
N VAL A 8 27.85 5.86 -5.45
CA VAL A 8 27.41 4.86 -4.47
C VAL A 8 28.11 5.12 -3.15
N THR A 9 27.35 5.17 -2.07
CA THR A 9 27.85 5.34 -0.71
C THR A 9 27.16 4.36 0.24
N TYR A 10 27.58 4.35 1.50
CA TYR A 10 26.93 3.62 2.58
C TYR A 10 27.00 4.46 3.86
N HIS A 11 26.10 4.20 4.81
CA HIS A 11 26.17 4.87 6.10
C HIS A 11 27.26 4.20 6.95
N LEU A 12 28.28 4.98 7.36
CA LEU A 12 29.34 4.52 8.26
C LEU A 12 29.01 5.00 9.68
N PRO A 13 28.62 4.09 10.60
CA PRO A 13 28.38 4.47 11.98
C PRO A 13 29.67 4.99 12.64
N VAL A 14 29.53 6.11 13.34
CA VAL A 14 30.56 6.68 14.20
C VAL A 14 30.03 6.69 15.63
N TYR A 15 30.75 6.05 16.55
CA TYR A 15 30.33 5.93 17.93
C TYR A 15 31.40 6.45 18.90
N ARG A 16 30.97 6.77 20.11
CA ARG A 16 31.85 7.05 21.25
C ARG A 16 31.33 6.32 22.49
N GLN A 17 32.20 6.04 23.44
CA GLN A 17 31.84 5.35 24.68
C GLN A 17 32.36 6.14 25.88
N ARG A 18 31.44 6.58 26.75
CA ARG A 18 31.76 7.33 27.97
C ARG A 18 30.85 6.91 29.11
N SER A 19 31.28 7.20 30.33
CA SER A 19 30.51 6.95 31.55
C SER A 19 29.85 8.24 32.02
N TYR A 20 28.55 8.19 32.30
CA TYR A 20 27.77 9.32 32.81
C TYR A 20 27.14 8.94 34.16
N SER A 21 27.35 9.77 35.18
CA SER A 21 26.72 9.60 36.49
C SER A 21 25.33 10.24 36.47
N ALA A 22 24.29 9.45 36.73
CA ALA A 22 22.91 9.91 36.74
C ALA A 22 22.03 9.02 37.63
N ASP A 23 20.89 9.55 38.08
CA ASP A 23 19.96 8.82 38.94
C ASP A 23 19.14 7.78 38.16
N THR A 24 19.05 7.93 36.83
CA THR A 24 18.32 6.99 35.96
C THR A 24 19.04 6.76 34.62
N PRO A 25 18.83 5.60 33.97
CA PRO A 25 19.35 5.35 32.62
C PRO A 25 18.91 6.42 31.60
N ALA A 26 17.65 6.86 31.65
CA ALA A 26 17.14 7.90 30.75
C ALA A 26 17.83 9.26 30.94
N GLN A 27 18.28 9.58 32.15
CA GLN A 27 19.07 10.78 32.42
C GLN A 27 20.51 10.62 31.93
N ALA A 28 21.14 9.45 32.12
CA ALA A 28 22.46 9.16 31.55
C ALA A 28 22.45 9.27 30.01
N CYS A 29 21.42 8.75 29.34
CA CYS A 29 21.26 8.89 27.89
C CYS A 29 21.10 10.35 27.45
N ARG A 30 20.35 11.17 28.20
CA ARG A 30 20.22 12.61 27.90
C ARG A 30 21.56 13.32 28.01
N LEU A 31 22.31 13.09 29.10
CA LEU A 31 23.67 13.61 29.26
C LEU A 31 24.59 13.18 28.11
N ALA A 32 24.46 11.93 27.66
CA ALA A 32 25.23 11.40 26.54
C ALA A 32 24.89 12.05 25.19
N ILE A 33 23.67 12.54 24.98
CA ILE A 33 23.27 13.27 23.76
C ILE A 33 23.67 14.74 23.82
N GLU A 34 23.61 15.36 25.00
CA GLU A 34 24.00 16.77 25.23
C GLU A 34 25.52 16.99 25.20
N ASP A 35 26.33 15.94 25.28
CA ASP A 35 27.78 16.00 25.20
C ASP A 35 28.24 16.24 23.75
N ASP A 36 28.84 17.38 23.43
CA ASP A 36 29.31 17.69 22.07
C ASP A 36 30.71 17.15 21.75
N GLY A 37 31.39 16.49 22.70
CA GLY A 37 32.79 16.06 22.50
C GLY A 37 32.90 14.80 21.65
N TRP A 38 33.47 14.88 20.45
CA TRP A 38 33.65 13.73 19.54
C TRP A 38 35.11 13.32 19.31
N GLY A 39 36.07 13.87 20.06
CA GLY A 39 37.50 13.64 19.83
C GLY A 39 37.98 12.20 20.06
N ASP A 40 37.21 11.37 20.77
CA ASP A 40 37.46 9.94 21.04
C ASP A 40 36.58 9.01 20.20
N ALA A 41 35.90 9.55 19.19
CA ALA A 41 35.01 8.80 18.33
C ALA A 41 35.74 7.75 17.51
N ARG A 42 35.04 6.67 17.19
CA ARG A 42 35.52 5.54 16.40
C ARG A 42 34.51 5.21 15.31
N GLU A 43 35.03 4.87 14.15
CA GLU A 43 34.24 4.33 13.05
C GLU A 43 33.98 2.84 13.28
N ASP A 44 32.79 2.39 12.89
CA ASP A 44 32.41 0.98 12.89
C ASP A 44 32.10 0.54 11.44
N ALA A 45 33.15 0.22 10.70
CA ALA A 45 33.02 -0.24 9.32
C ALA A 45 32.31 -1.62 9.22
N ASP A 46 32.46 -2.47 10.24
CA ASP A 46 31.86 -3.81 10.26
C ASP A 46 30.34 -3.75 10.44
N SER A 47 29.83 -2.71 11.09
CA SER A 47 28.39 -2.43 11.22
C SER A 47 27.87 -1.41 10.20
N SER A 48 28.59 -1.19 9.09
CA SER A 48 28.16 -0.27 8.05
C SER A 48 26.81 -0.66 7.44
N GLY A 49 26.04 0.37 7.07
CA GLY A 49 24.76 0.20 6.40
C GLY A 49 24.93 -0.36 4.98
N GLU A 50 23.81 -0.61 4.30
CA GLU A 50 23.86 -1.06 2.92
C GLU A 50 24.38 0.04 1.98
N SER A 51 24.99 -0.38 0.87
CA SER A 51 25.36 0.52 -0.21
C SER A 51 24.12 0.98 -0.97
N HIS A 52 24.04 2.28 -1.24
CA HIS A 52 22.93 2.92 -1.94
C HIS A 52 23.44 4.03 -2.85
N VAL A 53 22.62 4.41 -3.83
CA VAL A 53 22.96 5.44 -4.81
C VAL A 53 22.55 6.81 -4.28
N THR A 54 23.47 7.78 -4.31
CA THR A 54 23.21 9.17 -3.90
C THR A 54 23.19 10.14 -5.07
N GLY A 55 23.80 9.78 -6.21
CA GLY A 55 23.81 10.64 -7.39
C GLY A 55 24.01 9.85 -8.67
N ILE A 56 23.48 10.39 -9.77
CA ILE A 56 23.68 9.88 -11.12
C ILE A 56 23.71 11.03 -12.12
N TRP A 57 24.66 11.00 -13.05
CA TRP A 57 24.84 12.03 -14.07
C TRP A 57 25.01 11.40 -15.46
N GLU A 58 24.52 12.10 -16.49
CA GLU A 58 24.77 11.70 -17.88
C GLU A 58 26.19 12.10 -18.31
N GLY A 59 26.93 11.15 -18.88
CA GLY A 59 28.31 11.31 -19.32
C GLY A 59 29.33 10.58 -18.45
N ALA A 60 30.50 10.30 -19.04
CA ALA A 60 31.66 9.78 -18.33
C ALA A 60 32.31 10.88 -17.48
N ASP A 61 32.73 10.52 -16.26
CA ASP A 61 33.39 11.41 -15.28
C ASP A 61 32.60 12.71 -14.99
N ALA A 62 31.27 12.61 -15.00
CA ALA A 62 30.35 13.74 -14.95
C ALA A 62 29.89 14.11 -13.53
N ALA A 63 30.40 13.45 -12.49
CA ALA A 63 30.04 13.74 -11.09
C ALA A 63 30.23 15.24 -10.78
N TYR A 64 29.21 15.86 -10.19
CA TYR A 64 29.20 17.27 -9.77
C TYR A 64 29.44 18.32 -10.89
N SER A 65 29.43 17.91 -12.16
CA SER A 65 29.74 18.79 -13.29
C SER A 65 28.80 18.61 -14.48
N GLY A 66 28.27 17.41 -14.68
CA GLY A 66 27.29 17.09 -15.71
C GLY A 66 25.84 17.27 -15.27
N GLN A 67 24.92 16.90 -16.16
CA GLN A 67 23.48 16.93 -15.87
C GLN A 67 23.13 15.81 -14.89
N GLU A 68 22.68 16.19 -13.69
CA GLU A 68 22.18 15.26 -12.68
C GLU A 68 20.81 14.71 -13.07
N ILE A 69 20.63 13.41 -12.87
CA ILE A 69 19.38 12.67 -13.10
C ILE A 69 18.82 12.27 -11.72
N PRO A 70 17.49 12.34 -11.51
CA PRO A 70 16.90 11.84 -10.27
C PRO A 70 17.20 10.35 -10.06
N VAL A 71 17.78 10.01 -8.90
CA VAL A 71 18.01 8.63 -8.50
C VAL A 71 16.65 7.93 -8.28
N PRO A 72 16.37 6.79 -8.93
CA PRO A 72 15.16 6.02 -8.67
C PRO A 72 15.10 5.57 -7.21
N SER A 73 13.95 5.76 -6.56
CA SER A 73 13.79 5.55 -5.11
C SER A 73 14.13 4.16 -4.59
N HIS A 74 14.08 3.13 -5.43
CA HIS A 74 14.45 1.77 -5.03
C HIS A 74 15.96 1.55 -4.85
N PHE A 75 16.79 2.49 -5.33
CA PHE A 75 18.24 2.49 -5.10
C PHE A 75 18.65 3.30 -3.85
N ALA A 76 17.69 3.94 -3.17
CA ALA A 76 17.95 4.57 -1.88
C ALA A 76 18.08 3.51 -0.79
N GLU A 77 18.77 3.87 0.30
CA GLU A 77 18.86 3.02 1.51
C GLU A 77 17.46 2.62 1.99
N THR A 78 17.29 1.36 2.36
CA THR A 78 16.06 0.76 2.87
C THR A 78 15.47 1.54 4.03
N VAL A 79 16.30 2.07 4.94
CA VAL A 79 15.83 2.92 6.04
C VAL A 79 15.19 4.20 5.51
N GLN A 80 15.81 4.87 4.53
CA GLN A 80 15.26 6.06 3.89
C GLN A 80 14.01 5.74 3.07
N ARG A 81 13.99 4.59 2.38
CA ARG A 81 12.80 4.09 1.67
C ARG A 81 11.63 3.89 2.64
N LYS A 82 11.87 3.26 3.80
CA LYS A 82 10.87 3.09 4.86
C LYS A 82 10.39 4.43 5.41
N ALA A 83 11.30 5.36 5.67
CA ALA A 83 10.96 6.70 6.18
C ALA A 83 10.09 7.48 5.18
N GLY A 84 10.50 7.57 3.91
CA GLY A 84 9.71 8.23 2.88
C GLY A 84 8.37 7.53 2.61
N HIS A 85 8.30 6.22 2.80
CA HIS A 85 7.06 5.46 2.67
C HIS A 85 6.10 5.67 3.85
N PHE A 86 6.61 5.95 5.05
CA PHE A 86 5.81 6.19 6.24
C PHE A 86 4.84 7.37 6.06
N ASP A 87 5.30 8.48 5.48
CA ASP A 87 4.45 9.64 5.21
C ASP A 87 3.28 9.28 4.28
N MET A 88 3.55 8.48 3.24
CA MET A 88 2.53 8.03 2.31
C MET A 88 1.47 7.13 2.98
N LEU A 89 1.91 6.18 3.82
CA LEU A 89 1.01 5.32 4.57
C LEU A 89 0.17 6.13 5.56
N LEU A 90 0.81 7.08 6.27
CA LEU A 90 0.13 7.94 7.23
C LEU A 90 -0.95 8.79 6.55
N ASP A 91 -0.68 9.33 5.37
CA ASP A 91 -1.65 10.10 4.60
C ASP A 91 -2.81 9.23 4.10
N ALA A 92 -2.53 8.02 3.60
CA ALA A 92 -3.59 7.08 3.21
C ALA A 92 -4.49 6.73 4.41
N LEU A 93 -3.89 6.43 5.57
CA LEU A 93 -4.61 6.12 6.81
C LEU A 93 -5.46 7.30 7.30
N ARG A 94 -4.98 8.53 7.19
CA ARG A 94 -5.74 9.74 7.55
C ARG A 94 -7.02 9.85 6.72
N ILE A 95 -6.92 9.68 5.40
CA ILE A 95 -8.07 9.78 4.50
C ILE A 95 -9.06 8.65 4.78
N LEU A 96 -8.58 7.41 4.84
CA LEU A 96 -9.43 6.24 5.12
C LEU A 96 -10.11 6.35 6.49
N SER A 97 -9.40 6.83 7.51
CA SER A 97 -9.99 7.06 8.83
C SER A 97 -11.04 8.17 8.81
N ALA A 98 -10.85 9.24 8.04
CA ALA A 98 -11.83 10.30 7.90
C ALA A 98 -13.10 9.79 7.22
N ASP A 99 -12.97 9.01 6.15
CA ASP A 99 -14.10 8.40 5.44
C ASP A 99 -14.86 7.40 6.33
N ALA A 100 -14.14 6.55 7.07
CA ALA A 100 -14.75 5.62 8.02
C ALA A 100 -15.57 6.35 9.10
N ARG A 101 -15.03 7.43 9.69
CA ARG A 101 -15.74 8.25 10.68
C ARG A 101 -16.97 8.93 10.09
N ALA A 102 -16.88 9.39 8.85
CA ALA A 102 -17.98 10.00 8.12
C ALA A 102 -18.97 8.99 7.53
N LYS A 103 -18.72 7.68 7.70
CA LYS A 103 -19.48 6.58 7.05
C LYS A 103 -19.55 6.74 5.52
N ARG A 104 -18.50 7.30 4.92
CA ARG A 104 -18.34 7.43 3.47
C ARG A 104 -17.57 6.24 2.94
N ILE A 105 -17.91 5.82 1.72
CA ILE A 105 -17.12 4.84 0.98
C ILE A 105 -15.91 5.60 0.41
N PRO A 106 -14.66 5.15 0.64
CA PRO A 106 -13.48 5.79 0.05
C PRO A 106 -13.58 5.84 -1.47
N SER A 107 -13.15 6.95 -2.07
CA SER A 107 -13.14 7.05 -3.53
C SER A 107 -12.21 5.99 -4.15
N PRO A 108 -12.45 5.58 -5.42
CA PRO A 108 -11.57 4.63 -6.12
C PRO A 108 -10.10 5.09 -6.16
N GLU A 109 -9.86 6.40 -6.26
CA GLU A 109 -8.53 6.99 -6.22
C GLU A 109 -7.83 6.76 -4.87
N VAL A 110 -8.55 6.97 -3.76
CA VAL A 110 -8.02 6.72 -2.41
C VAL A 110 -7.74 5.23 -2.20
N GLN A 111 -8.63 4.36 -2.69
CA GLN A 111 -8.43 2.91 -2.63
C GLN A 111 -7.21 2.46 -3.43
N ALA A 112 -7.04 2.98 -4.65
CA ALA A 112 -5.89 2.68 -5.50
C ALA A 112 -4.58 3.20 -4.87
N LYS A 113 -4.59 4.41 -4.31
CA LYS A 113 -3.43 4.96 -3.58
C LYS A 113 -3.06 4.10 -2.38
N ALA A 114 -4.04 3.65 -1.59
CA ALA A 114 -3.82 2.78 -0.45
C ALA A 114 -3.27 1.41 -0.87
N ALA A 115 -3.84 0.80 -1.91
CA ALA A 115 -3.38 -0.49 -2.45
C ALA A 115 -1.94 -0.39 -2.96
N TRP A 116 -1.62 0.66 -3.72
CA TRP A 116 -0.25 0.87 -4.20
C TRP A 116 0.73 1.10 -3.05
N ALA A 117 0.34 1.88 -2.04
CA ALA A 117 1.17 2.08 -0.86
C ALA A 117 1.46 0.75 -0.15
N ILE A 118 0.46 -0.14 0.00
CA ILE A 118 0.67 -1.47 0.58
C ILE A 118 1.69 -2.27 -0.23
N VAL A 119 1.52 -2.37 -1.55
CA VAL A 119 2.44 -3.12 -2.43
C VAL A 119 3.86 -2.55 -2.37
N ARG A 120 4.00 -1.21 -2.34
CA ARG A 120 5.31 -0.58 -2.16
C ARG A 120 5.92 -0.89 -0.80
N GLY A 121 5.13 -0.87 0.26
CA GLY A 121 5.58 -1.23 1.60
C GLY A 121 6.09 -2.67 1.67
N GLU A 122 5.35 -3.61 1.08
CA GLU A 122 5.77 -5.01 0.95
C GLU A 122 7.06 -5.16 0.16
N ALA A 123 7.20 -4.43 -0.96
CA ALA A 123 8.42 -4.42 -1.76
C ALA A 123 9.62 -3.89 -0.96
N ILE A 124 9.46 -2.81 -0.21
CA ILE A 124 10.51 -2.25 0.66
C ILE A 124 10.92 -3.26 1.73
N LEU A 125 9.95 -3.92 2.37
CA LEU A 125 10.23 -4.95 3.39
C LEU A 125 10.99 -6.15 2.81
N ALA A 126 10.71 -6.50 1.56
CA ALA A 126 11.39 -7.58 0.84
C ALA A 126 12.75 -7.16 0.23
N GLY A 127 13.14 -5.88 0.32
CA GLY A 127 14.31 -5.35 -0.39
C GLY A 127 14.15 -5.35 -1.92
N ALA A 128 12.91 -5.46 -2.42
CA ALA A 128 12.60 -5.51 -3.84
C ALA A 128 12.50 -4.10 -4.46
N ARG A 129 12.45 -4.03 -5.79
CA ARG A 129 12.19 -2.80 -6.54
C ARG A 129 10.80 -2.25 -6.20
N ASP A 130 10.69 -0.92 -6.10
CA ASP A 130 9.40 -0.24 -5.95
C ASP A 130 8.46 -0.59 -7.13
N PRO A 131 7.14 -0.79 -6.89
CA PRO A 131 6.18 -0.97 -7.97
C PRO A 131 6.19 0.26 -8.89
N ASP A 132 5.85 0.05 -10.16
CA ASP A 132 5.75 1.15 -11.11
C ASP A 132 4.70 2.18 -10.63
N ASP A 133 4.96 3.47 -10.92
CA ASP A 133 4.21 4.62 -10.41
C ASP A 133 2.69 4.52 -10.70
N PRO A 134 1.81 4.79 -9.71
CA PRO A 134 0.36 4.69 -9.85
C PRO A 134 -0.25 5.80 -10.73
N MET A 135 0.53 6.73 -11.28
CA MET A 135 0.07 7.62 -12.36
C MET A 135 -0.35 6.84 -13.61
N ARG A 136 0.06 5.57 -13.73
CA ARG A 136 -0.69 4.55 -14.48
C ARG A 136 -1.62 3.82 -13.51
N LEU A 137 -2.74 4.45 -13.17
CA LEU A 137 -3.76 3.77 -12.35
C LEU A 137 -4.09 2.45 -13.04
N PRO A 138 -4.07 1.30 -12.34
CA PRO A 138 -4.76 0.13 -12.84
C PRO A 138 -6.20 0.55 -13.16
N PRO A 139 -6.81 0.04 -14.25
CA PRO A 139 -8.15 0.42 -14.63
C PRO A 139 -9.07 0.28 -13.41
N ALA A 140 -9.86 1.34 -13.13
CA ALA A 140 -10.71 1.40 -11.96
C ALA A 140 -11.61 0.16 -11.90
N THR A 141 -11.36 -0.70 -10.91
CA THR A 141 -12.10 -1.95 -10.74
C THR A 141 -13.18 -1.73 -9.69
N PHE A 142 -14.44 -1.98 -10.05
CA PHE A 142 -15.58 -1.85 -9.15
C PHE A 142 -16.19 -3.22 -8.90
N THR A 143 -16.48 -3.53 -7.63
CA THR A 143 -17.17 -4.76 -7.26
C THR A 143 -18.68 -4.56 -7.33
N LEU A 144 -19.36 -5.24 -8.26
CA LEU A 144 -20.81 -5.13 -8.44
C LEU A 144 -21.60 -5.86 -7.35
N ALA A 145 -21.11 -6.99 -6.85
CA ALA A 145 -21.74 -7.77 -5.79
C ALA A 145 -20.73 -8.54 -4.94
N VAL A 146 -21.03 -8.74 -3.66
CA VAL A 146 -20.26 -9.57 -2.72
C VAL A 146 -21.20 -10.54 -2.02
N LEU A 147 -20.87 -11.83 -2.06
CA LEU A 147 -21.51 -12.85 -1.24
C LEU A 147 -20.73 -13.00 0.06
N ASP A 148 -21.37 -12.62 1.17
CA ASP A 148 -20.81 -12.69 2.52
C ASP A 148 -21.40 -13.90 3.26
N GLU A 149 -20.53 -14.79 3.74
CA GLU A 149 -20.94 -16.03 4.40
C GLU A 149 -21.75 -15.77 5.66
N ASP A 150 -21.33 -14.82 6.49
CA ASP A 150 -22.03 -14.45 7.72
C ASP A 150 -23.45 -13.92 7.43
N ARG A 151 -23.59 -13.11 6.39
CA ARG A 151 -24.91 -12.61 5.94
C ARG A 151 -25.78 -13.73 5.40
N VAL A 152 -25.19 -14.72 4.72
CA VAL A 152 -25.92 -15.90 4.23
C VAL A 152 -26.37 -16.78 5.38
N ARG A 153 -25.52 -17.03 6.39
CA ARG A 153 -25.90 -17.76 7.61
C ARG A 153 -27.04 -17.09 8.37
N ARG A 154 -27.00 -15.76 8.51
CA ARG A 154 -28.12 -14.99 9.09
C ARG A 154 -29.41 -15.16 8.28
N ARG A 155 -29.30 -15.15 6.94
CA ARG A 155 -30.46 -15.35 6.05
C ARG A 155 -31.02 -16.75 6.13
N ILE A 156 -30.18 -17.78 6.22
CA ILE A 156 -30.57 -19.18 6.43
C ILE A 156 -31.38 -19.29 7.72
N ALA A 157 -30.90 -18.73 8.83
CA ALA A 157 -31.65 -18.74 10.09
C ALA A 157 -33.04 -18.10 9.97
N THR A 158 -33.15 -17.01 9.20
CA THR A 158 -34.45 -16.36 8.92
C THR A 158 -35.37 -17.27 8.11
N LEU A 159 -34.84 -17.94 7.07
CA LEU A 159 -35.61 -18.85 6.22
C LEU A 159 -36.08 -20.10 6.98
N LEU A 160 -35.22 -20.70 7.82
CA LEU A 160 -35.60 -21.83 8.66
C LEU A 160 -36.74 -21.48 9.64
N ALA A 161 -36.75 -20.24 10.15
CA ALA A 161 -37.79 -19.79 11.06
C ALA A 161 -39.14 -19.48 10.38
N THR A 162 -39.15 -19.20 9.08
CA THR A 162 -40.32 -18.63 8.39
C THR A 162 -40.92 -19.56 7.34
N ASP A 163 -40.09 -20.39 6.69
CA ASP A 163 -40.50 -21.19 5.56
C ASP A 163 -40.77 -22.64 5.97
N ARG A 164 -42.02 -23.07 5.77
CA ARG A 164 -42.48 -24.40 6.15
C ARG A 164 -41.75 -25.53 5.41
N ARG A 165 -41.13 -25.23 4.26
CA ARG A 165 -40.38 -26.22 3.47
C ARG A 165 -39.14 -26.74 4.20
N PHE A 166 -38.59 -25.98 5.14
CA PHE A 166 -37.35 -26.32 5.83
C PHE A 166 -37.56 -26.68 7.31
N GLN A 167 -38.78 -27.02 7.72
CA GLN A 167 -39.12 -27.34 9.12
C GLN A 167 -38.32 -28.49 9.73
N SER A 168 -37.81 -29.40 8.90
CA SER A 168 -36.98 -30.52 9.34
C SER A 168 -35.51 -30.17 9.53
N LEU A 169 -35.08 -28.95 9.15
CA LEU A 169 -33.70 -28.49 9.23
C LEU A 169 -33.49 -27.58 10.43
N THR A 170 -32.27 -27.60 10.96
CA THR A 170 -31.81 -26.68 12.01
C THR A 170 -30.60 -25.89 11.50
N PRO A 171 -30.25 -24.75 12.12
CA PRO A 171 -29.06 -24.02 11.73
C PRO A 171 -27.78 -24.87 11.76
N GLN A 172 -27.69 -25.82 12.69
CA GLN A 172 -26.55 -26.74 12.84
C GLN A 172 -26.51 -27.84 11.77
N SER A 173 -27.62 -28.12 11.08
CA SER A 173 -27.67 -29.11 10.01
C SER A 173 -27.29 -28.56 8.64
N VAL A 174 -26.96 -27.26 8.54
CA VAL A 174 -26.41 -26.65 7.32
C VAL A 174 -24.91 -26.50 7.51
N HIS A 175 -24.15 -27.31 6.79
CA HIS A 175 -22.70 -27.36 6.90
C HIS A 175 -22.02 -26.36 5.96
N ASP A 176 -20.76 -26.05 6.25
CA ASP A 176 -19.95 -25.11 5.46
C ASP A 176 -19.88 -25.55 3.99
N ALA A 177 -19.80 -26.86 3.75
CA ALA A 177 -19.82 -27.44 2.40
C ALA A 177 -21.11 -27.11 1.63
N ASP A 178 -22.26 -27.05 2.31
CA ASP A 178 -23.54 -26.71 1.68
C ASP A 178 -23.57 -25.24 1.25
N ILE A 179 -22.99 -24.35 2.06
CA ILE A 179 -22.90 -22.92 1.78
C ILE A 179 -21.90 -22.66 0.65
N GLN A 180 -20.75 -23.33 0.66
CA GLN A 180 -19.76 -23.24 -0.41
C GLN A 180 -20.32 -23.76 -1.74
N ALA A 181 -21.07 -24.88 -1.72
CA ALA A 181 -21.76 -25.39 -2.89
C ALA A 181 -22.84 -24.41 -3.40
N ALA A 182 -23.58 -23.76 -2.50
CA ALA A 182 -24.56 -22.75 -2.85
C ALA A 182 -23.89 -21.51 -3.48
N PHE A 183 -22.74 -21.07 -2.96
CA PHE A 183 -21.96 -19.98 -3.55
C PHE A 183 -21.50 -20.32 -4.96
N ALA A 184 -20.92 -21.52 -5.13
CA ALA A 184 -20.52 -22.01 -6.45
C ALA A 184 -21.70 -22.02 -7.43
N ALA A 185 -22.87 -22.53 -7.01
CA ALA A 185 -24.07 -22.58 -7.83
C ALA A 185 -24.58 -21.19 -8.23
N VAL A 186 -24.59 -20.23 -7.30
CA VAL A 186 -24.98 -18.84 -7.59
C VAL A 186 -23.98 -18.19 -8.54
N THR A 187 -22.68 -18.38 -8.33
CA THR A 187 -21.64 -17.79 -9.19
C THR A 187 -21.57 -18.40 -10.59
N ALA A 188 -21.98 -19.66 -10.75
CA ALA A 188 -22.07 -20.34 -12.04
C ALA A 188 -23.32 -19.92 -12.83
N ASP A 189 -24.20 -19.11 -12.26
CA ASP A 189 -25.41 -18.64 -12.93
C ASP A 189 -25.05 -17.72 -14.10
N ALA A 190 -25.47 -18.12 -15.30
CA ALA A 190 -25.30 -17.35 -16.53
C ALA A 190 -25.98 -15.97 -16.46
N ASP A 191 -26.98 -15.79 -15.60
CA ASP A 191 -27.63 -14.49 -15.40
C ASP A 191 -26.73 -13.48 -14.71
N LEU A 192 -25.85 -13.90 -13.79
CA LEU A 192 -24.87 -12.99 -13.18
C LEU A 192 -23.89 -12.45 -14.21
N SER A 193 -23.39 -13.31 -15.10
CA SER A 193 -22.52 -12.86 -16.20
C SER A 193 -23.23 -11.85 -17.10
N ARG A 194 -24.52 -12.07 -17.41
CA ARG A 194 -25.33 -11.12 -18.20
C ARG A 194 -25.55 -9.80 -17.46
N GLN A 195 -25.81 -9.84 -16.15
CA GLN A 195 -25.96 -8.65 -15.33
C GLN A 195 -24.67 -7.82 -15.28
N VAL A 196 -23.51 -8.47 -15.14
CA VAL A 196 -22.20 -7.79 -15.21
C VAL A 196 -22.04 -7.09 -16.55
N THR A 197 -22.21 -7.82 -17.66
CA THR A 197 -22.12 -7.24 -19.01
C THR A 197 -23.12 -6.10 -19.24
N TYR A 198 -24.33 -6.21 -18.71
CA TYR A 198 -25.33 -5.14 -18.76
C TYR A 198 -24.87 -3.88 -18.01
N HIS A 199 -24.32 -4.03 -16.80
CA HIS A 199 -23.83 -2.88 -16.03
C HIS A 199 -22.57 -2.26 -16.63
N GLU A 200 -21.69 -3.05 -17.23
CA GLU A 200 -20.56 -2.56 -18.03
C GLU A 200 -21.05 -1.70 -19.22
N PHE A 201 -22.05 -2.20 -19.94
CA PHE A 201 -22.67 -1.44 -21.05
C PHE A 201 -23.30 -0.13 -20.56
N GLN A 202 -24.04 -0.15 -19.46
CA GLN A 202 -24.63 1.06 -18.87
C GLN A 202 -23.56 2.08 -18.44
N ALA A 203 -22.47 1.62 -17.82
CA ALA A 203 -21.35 2.47 -17.43
C ALA A 203 -20.68 3.10 -18.66
N ALA A 204 -20.45 2.32 -19.71
CA ALA A 204 -19.89 2.81 -20.97
C ALA A 204 -20.82 3.85 -21.62
N TYR A 205 -22.13 3.58 -21.68
CA TYR A 205 -23.11 4.50 -22.24
C TYR A 205 -23.15 5.82 -21.46
N ALA A 206 -23.22 5.76 -20.12
CA ALA A 206 -23.22 6.95 -19.28
C ALA A 206 -21.95 7.80 -19.44
N ALA A 207 -20.77 7.15 -19.54
CA ALA A 207 -19.51 7.85 -19.78
C ALA A 207 -19.50 8.57 -21.14
N LEU A 208 -20.00 7.93 -22.20
CA LEU A 208 -20.11 8.52 -23.53
C LEU A 208 -21.10 9.69 -23.55
N THR A 209 -22.25 9.55 -22.88
CA THR A 209 -23.22 10.65 -22.74
C THR A 209 -22.60 11.86 -22.02
N ALA A 210 -21.90 11.64 -20.91
CA ALA A 210 -21.22 12.70 -20.17
C ALA A 210 -20.10 13.38 -21.00
N ALA A 211 -19.37 12.62 -21.82
CA ALA A 211 -18.39 13.16 -22.74
C ALA A 211 -19.05 14.03 -23.84
N SER A 212 -20.13 13.54 -24.45
CA SER A 212 -20.88 14.28 -25.47
C SER A 212 -21.43 15.60 -24.93
N GLN A 213 -21.97 15.60 -23.71
CA GLN A 213 -22.51 16.82 -23.09
C GLN A 213 -21.44 17.87 -22.83
N ARG A 214 -20.24 17.47 -22.40
CA ARG A 214 -19.10 18.39 -22.22
C ARG A 214 -18.67 19.04 -23.52
N ILE A 215 -18.62 18.27 -24.62
CA ILE A 215 -18.26 18.78 -25.94
C ILE A 215 -19.31 19.77 -26.45
N SER A 216 -20.60 19.52 -26.22
CA SER A 216 -21.68 20.42 -26.64
C SER A 216 -21.82 21.70 -25.81
N GLN A 217 -21.14 21.80 -24.66
CA GLN A 217 -21.14 22.97 -23.77
C GLN A 217 -19.82 23.78 -23.85
N SER A 218 -18.87 23.31 -24.65
CA SER A 218 -17.61 23.98 -25.00
C SER A 218 -17.75 24.79 -26.27
#